data_AF-A0AA86IDY4-F1
#
_entry.id   AF-A0AA86IDY4-F1
#
_cell.length_a   1.000
_cell.length_b   1.000
_cell.length_c   1.000
_cell.angle_alpha   90.00
_cell.angle_beta   90.00
_cell.angle_gamma   90.00
#
_symmetry.space_group_name_H-M   'P 1'
#
loop_
_entity.id
_entity.type
_entity.pdbx_description
1 polymer ?
#
loop_
_entity_poly.entity_id
_entity_poly.type
_entity_poly.pdbx_seq_one_letter_code
_entity_poly.pdbx_strand_id
1 'polypeptide(L)'
;MKKFVFTLGTTAILSAGFVGAASASTSGTYEVQKGDTLWKIAQNHNVSVDELKDANNLTSTLIYPNQTLNLSSIKEIVHTVKRGDTLWSIGQHYGVTVEEIKEWNGLTSDLVFPGEQFKIKTAQAAQSQPASAPVAKAAPQAQQSQTAQAQQEQVAQEQTQKEQEQAQAAAQAQAAQEQAQKEQEQAQVAAQAQEQAQEQAQKEQEQAQAAAQAQAAQEQAQKEQEQAQAAAQAQAAQEQAQKEQEQAQAAAQAQAAQEQAQKEQEQEQAQAAAQAQAAQEQAQKEQAAQQQQAQQQQQSQQQSQQQASGKSMTVEATAYTANCAGCSGTTATGVNLKSNPNQRVIAVDPSVIPLGSKVYVEGYGQAVAADTGGAIKGNRIDVFVSSDSAAQNWGRRSVKITVID
;
A
#
# COMPACT_ATOMS: atom_id res chain seq x y z
N MET A 1 17.94 15.76 12.82
CA MET A 1 17.13 15.34 13.98
C MET A 1 17.77 14.12 14.63
N LYS A 2 17.54 13.88 15.93
CA LYS A 2 18.20 12.81 16.72
C LYS A 2 17.71 11.44 16.25
N LYS A 3 18.62 10.48 16.05
CA LYS A 3 18.28 9.06 15.83
C LYS A 3 18.64 8.28 17.10
N PHE A 4 17.66 7.60 17.69
CA PHE A 4 17.91 6.71 18.82
C PHE A 4 18.51 5.37 18.36
N VAL A 5 19.27 4.74 19.24
CA VAL A 5 19.96 3.46 19.01
C VAL A 5 19.34 2.41 19.92
N PHE A 6 19.10 1.21 19.38
CA PHE A 6 18.89 0.00 20.18
C PHE A 6 19.76 -1.13 19.62
N THR A 7 20.84 -1.42 20.33
CA THR A 7 21.75 -2.54 20.05
C THR A 7 21.68 -3.49 21.24
N LEU A 8 21.15 -4.70 21.04
CA LEU A 8 21.09 -5.72 22.09
C LEU A 8 22.46 -6.41 22.23
N GLY A 9 23.30 -5.86 23.11
CA GLY A 9 24.55 -6.49 23.53
C GLY A 9 24.28 -7.66 24.47
N THR A 10 24.82 -8.84 24.16
CA THR A 10 24.66 -10.06 24.96
C THR A 10 25.40 -9.99 26.30
N THR A 11 24.85 -10.67 27.31
CA THR A 11 25.27 -10.61 28.72
C THR A 11 26.71 -11.04 28.96
N ALA A 12 27.49 -10.17 29.60
CA ALA A 12 28.72 -10.55 30.29
C ALA A 12 28.41 -10.98 31.73
N ILE A 13 28.97 -12.11 32.18
CA ILE A 13 28.80 -12.61 33.55
C ILE A 13 29.77 -11.87 34.47
N LEU A 14 29.23 -11.12 35.43
CA LEU A 14 30.00 -10.51 36.52
C LEU A 14 29.46 -10.98 37.87
N SER A 15 30.07 -12.04 38.39
CA SER A 15 29.82 -12.56 39.73
C SER A 15 30.46 -11.64 40.80
N ALA A 16 29.71 -10.62 41.23
CA ALA A 16 30.06 -9.84 42.42
C ALA A 16 29.52 -10.56 43.67
N GLY A 17 30.40 -10.84 44.64
CA GLY A 17 30.02 -11.58 45.84
C GLY A 17 29.12 -10.76 46.77
N PHE A 18 28.00 -11.34 47.20
CA PHE A 18 27.22 -10.79 48.30
C PHE A 18 28.00 -10.99 49.60
N VAL A 19 28.70 -9.95 50.05
CA VAL A 19 29.40 -9.94 51.34
C VAL A 19 28.36 -10.14 52.43
N GLY A 20 28.51 -11.19 53.24
CA GLY A 20 27.61 -11.45 54.35
C GLY A 20 27.60 -10.26 55.31
N ALA A 21 26.44 -9.66 55.51
CA ALA A 21 26.24 -8.62 56.51
C ALA A 21 26.44 -9.22 57.90
N ALA A 22 27.66 -9.08 58.43
CA ALA A 22 27.95 -9.41 59.82
C ALA A 22 27.00 -8.60 60.71
N SER A 23 26.16 -9.28 61.49
CA SER A 23 25.26 -8.62 62.42
C SER A 23 26.10 -7.96 63.51
N ALA A 24 26.21 -6.63 63.46
CA ALA A 24 26.96 -5.86 64.44
C ALA A 24 26.18 -5.81 65.75
N SER A 25 26.46 -6.77 66.65
CA SER A 25 25.97 -6.75 68.02
C SER A 25 26.32 -5.42 68.68
N THR A 26 25.33 -4.68 69.17
CA THR A 26 25.50 -3.38 69.82
C THR A 26 26.07 -3.55 71.23
N SER A 27 27.33 -3.94 71.31
CA SER A 27 28.08 -4.14 72.55
C SER A 27 29.02 -2.95 72.77
N GLY A 28 28.69 -2.08 73.73
CA GLY A 28 29.51 -0.90 74.01
C GLY A 28 28.93 0.04 75.06
N THR A 29 29.57 1.20 75.20
CA THR A 29 29.17 2.28 76.10
C THR A 29 28.78 3.52 75.31
N TYR A 30 27.77 4.26 75.78
CA TYR A 30 27.32 5.52 75.21
C TYR A 30 27.68 6.70 76.12
N GLU A 31 28.29 7.75 75.59
CA GLU A 31 28.56 8.99 76.34
C GLU A 31 27.44 10.00 76.07
N VAL A 32 26.67 10.34 77.10
CA VAL A 32 25.49 11.23 77.05
C VAL A 32 25.89 12.60 76.51
N GLN A 33 25.22 13.07 75.46
CA GLN A 33 25.48 14.38 74.85
C GLN A 33 24.57 15.47 75.43
N LYS A 34 24.95 16.74 75.21
CA LYS A 34 24.15 17.89 75.65
C LYS A 34 22.79 17.93 74.95
N GLY A 35 21.73 17.63 75.69
CA GLY A 35 20.35 17.62 75.19
C GLY A 35 19.77 16.22 74.94
N ASP A 36 20.45 15.16 75.36
CA ASP A 36 19.87 13.82 75.41
C ASP A 36 18.98 13.60 76.64
N THR A 37 18.12 12.60 76.53
CA THR A 37 17.30 12.05 77.63
C THR A 37 17.45 10.53 77.62
N LEU A 38 17.23 9.86 78.76
CA LEU A 38 17.27 8.39 78.78
C LEU A 38 16.30 7.78 77.76
N TRP A 39 15.12 8.37 77.56
CA TRP A 39 14.16 7.91 76.54
C TRP A 39 14.73 7.95 75.12
N LYS A 40 15.35 9.07 74.72
CA LYS A 40 15.96 9.21 73.40
C LYS A 40 17.13 8.23 73.19
N ILE A 41 17.95 8.02 74.23
CA ILE A 41 19.07 7.05 74.18
C ILE A 41 18.52 5.62 74.10
N ALA A 42 17.56 5.28 74.95
CA ALA A 42 16.91 3.97 75.01
C ALA A 42 16.27 3.60 73.65
N GLN A 43 15.49 4.51 73.05
CA GLN A 43 14.91 4.33 71.71
C GLN A 43 15.99 4.14 70.63
N ASN A 44 17.03 4.98 70.62
CA ASN A 44 18.14 4.90 69.65
C ASN A 44 18.97 3.61 69.77
N HIS A 45 18.92 2.94 70.93
CA HIS A 45 19.64 1.69 71.20
C HIS A 45 18.71 0.47 71.36
N ASN A 46 17.41 0.64 71.07
CA ASN A 46 16.35 -0.38 71.17
C ASN A 46 16.33 -1.12 72.52
N VAL A 47 16.31 -0.38 73.62
CA VAL A 47 16.03 -0.85 74.98
C VAL A 47 14.93 0.01 75.62
N SER A 48 14.33 -0.47 76.70
CA SER A 48 13.47 0.36 77.55
C SER A 48 14.27 1.35 78.41
N VAL A 49 13.59 2.39 78.92
CA VAL A 49 14.19 3.36 79.86
C VAL A 49 14.58 2.69 81.18
N ASP A 50 13.82 1.69 81.63
CA ASP A 50 14.06 1.01 82.90
C ASP A 50 15.20 -0.02 82.81
N GLU A 51 15.33 -0.78 81.71
CA GLU A 51 16.54 -1.59 81.47
C GLU A 51 17.80 -0.71 81.41
N LEU A 52 17.72 0.44 80.73
CA LEU A 52 18.85 1.37 80.61
C LEU A 52 19.23 1.97 81.97
N LYS A 53 18.25 2.20 82.86
CA LYS A 53 18.49 2.59 84.25
C LYS A 53 19.14 1.46 85.04
N ASP A 54 18.57 0.27 85.04
CA ASP A 54 19.00 -0.85 85.87
C ASP A 54 20.42 -1.32 85.51
N ALA A 55 20.71 -1.44 84.21
CA ALA A 55 22.05 -1.75 83.68
C ALA A 55 23.12 -0.71 84.07
N ASN A 56 22.71 0.50 84.50
CA ASN A 56 23.56 1.61 84.93
C ASN A 56 23.33 2.01 86.40
N ASN A 57 22.55 1.23 87.14
CA ASN A 57 22.18 1.44 88.54
C ASN A 57 21.58 2.85 88.83
N LEU A 58 20.84 3.41 87.87
CA LEU A 58 20.25 4.75 87.96
C LEU A 58 18.91 4.74 88.71
N THR A 59 18.87 5.41 89.87
CA THR A 59 17.65 5.55 90.69
C THR A 59 16.64 6.57 90.16
N SER A 60 16.94 7.28 89.06
CA SER A 60 16.05 8.25 88.42
C SER A 60 16.30 8.34 86.92
N THR A 61 15.47 9.09 86.20
CA THR A 61 15.64 9.36 84.76
C THR A 61 16.62 10.47 84.41
N LEU A 62 17.21 11.14 85.42
CA LEU A 62 18.11 12.27 85.23
C LEU A 62 19.53 11.79 84.84
N ILE A 63 20.04 12.35 83.74
CA ILE A 63 21.39 12.12 83.23
C ILE A 63 22.09 13.45 82.93
N TYR A 64 23.42 13.41 82.91
CA TYR A 64 24.28 14.58 82.70
C TYR A 64 25.14 14.43 81.44
N PRO A 65 25.48 15.51 80.72
CA PRO A 65 26.44 15.44 79.62
C PRO A 65 27.78 14.86 80.08
N ASN A 66 28.41 14.07 79.21
CA ASN A 66 29.64 13.32 79.45
C ASN A 66 29.50 12.17 80.49
N GLN A 67 28.27 11.80 80.86
CA GLN A 67 28.00 10.58 81.63
C GLN A 67 28.09 9.35 80.71
N THR A 68 28.86 8.34 81.09
CA THR A 68 28.96 7.08 80.34
C THR A 68 27.88 6.09 80.80
N LEU A 69 27.07 5.59 79.87
CA LEU A 69 26.10 4.50 80.07
C LEU A 69 26.61 3.23 79.41
N ASN A 70 26.53 2.10 80.10
CA ASN A 70 26.83 0.76 79.61
C ASN A 70 25.60 0.15 78.92
N LEU A 71 25.78 -0.38 77.71
CA LEU A 71 24.75 -1.06 76.91
C LEU A 71 25.08 -2.55 76.69
N SER A 72 26.17 -3.05 77.28
CA SER A 72 26.79 -4.34 76.92
C SER A 72 26.04 -5.60 77.38
N SER A 73 24.88 -5.46 78.03
CA SER A 73 24.14 -6.56 78.67
C SER A 73 22.97 -7.11 77.84
N ILE A 74 22.72 -6.56 76.64
CA ILE A 74 21.58 -6.89 75.79
C ILE A 74 21.91 -8.09 74.90
N LYS A 75 21.07 -9.13 74.90
CA LYS A 75 21.22 -10.33 74.05
C LYS A 75 20.04 -10.45 73.09
N GLU A 76 20.32 -10.52 71.78
CA GLU A 76 19.32 -10.89 70.77
C GLU A 76 19.13 -12.42 70.78
N ILE A 77 17.87 -12.85 70.89
CA ILE A 77 17.40 -14.24 70.88
C ILE A 77 16.38 -14.35 69.75
N VAL A 78 16.43 -15.43 68.95
CA VAL A 78 15.38 -15.72 67.96
C VAL A 78 14.41 -16.73 68.54
N HIS A 79 13.15 -16.34 68.68
CA HIS A 79 12.05 -17.21 69.10
C HIS A 79 11.28 -17.72 67.88
N THR A 80 11.14 -19.04 67.72
CA THR A 80 10.24 -19.64 66.72
C THR A 80 8.85 -19.85 67.30
N VAL A 81 7.86 -19.13 66.75
CA VAL A 81 6.45 -19.15 67.16
C VAL A 81 5.87 -20.56 67.05
N LYS A 82 5.22 -21.06 68.10
CA LYS A 82 4.56 -22.37 68.13
C LYS A 82 3.05 -22.22 68.09
N ARG A 83 2.36 -23.36 67.90
CA ARG A 83 0.88 -23.39 67.89
C ARG A 83 0.34 -23.04 69.28
N GLY A 84 -0.24 -21.85 69.39
CA GLY A 84 -0.82 -21.31 70.63
C GLY A 84 -0.05 -20.11 71.20
N ASP A 85 1.10 -19.75 70.64
CA ASP A 85 1.80 -18.52 71.00
C ASP A 85 1.10 -17.28 70.43
N THR A 86 1.28 -16.16 71.12
CA THR A 86 0.83 -14.79 70.77
C THR A 86 1.97 -13.83 71.09
N LEU A 87 1.98 -12.62 70.52
CA LEU A 87 3.00 -11.62 70.92
C LEU A 87 2.99 -11.35 72.43
N TRP A 88 1.81 -11.37 73.05
CA TRP A 88 1.68 -11.18 74.51
C TRP A 88 2.29 -12.34 75.30
N SER A 89 2.03 -13.60 74.93
CA SER A 89 2.62 -14.76 75.64
C SER A 89 4.12 -14.90 75.39
N ILE A 90 4.61 -14.49 74.23
CA ILE A 90 6.04 -14.38 73.92
C ILE A 90 6.68 -13.28 74.77
N GLY A 91 6.06 -12.09 74.85
CA GLY A 91 6.51 -10.98 75.68
C GLY A 91 6.61 -11.35 77.16
N GLN A 92 5.54 -11.92 77.73
CA GLN A 92 5.52 -12.42 79.10
C GLN A 92 6.56 -13.53 79.37
N HIS A 93 6.92 -14.33 78.37
CA HIS A 93 7.95 -15.37 78.52
C HIS A 93 9.38 -14.79 78.56
N TYR A 94 9.62 -13.67 77.88
CA TYR A 94 10.94 -13.04 77.79
C TYR A 94 11.12 -11.77 78.64
N GLY A 95 10.05 -11.26 79.26
CA GLY A 95 10.06 -10.04 80.08
C GLY A 95 9.96 -8.74 79.28
N VAL A 96 9.36 -8.77 78.09
CA VAL A 96 9.27 -7.64 77.14
C VAL A 96 7.82 -7.36 76.74
N THR A 97 7.54 -6.17 76.20
CA THR A 97 6.19 -5.77 75.73
C THR A 97 5.85 -6.32 74.35
N VAL A 98 4.58 -6.21 73.95
CA VAL A 98 4.11 -6.55 72.60
C VAL A 98 4.69 -5.56 71.58
N GLU A 99 4.69 -4.29 71.95
CA GLU A 99 5.16 -3.15 71.16
C GLU A 99 6.65 -3.29 70.79
N GLU A 100 7.50 -3.66 71.75
CA GLU A 100 8.92 -3.91 71.52
C GLU A 100 9.16 -5.07 70.54
N ILE A 101 8.42 -6.18 70.67
CA ILE A 101 8.52 -7.30 69.71
C ILE A 101 8.09 -6.84 68.30
N LYS A 102 7.06 -5.98 68.21
CA LYS A 102 6.59 -5.44 66.93
C LYS A 102 7.63 -4.52 66.30
N GLU A 103 8.23 -3.61 67.07
CA GLU A 103 9.30 -2.72 66.61
C GLU A 103 10.53 -3.50 66.11
N TRP A 104 11.00 -4.51 66.85
CA TRP A 104 12.20 -5.27 66.49
C TRP A 104 12.02 -6.15 65.24
N ASN A 105 10.79 -6.45 64.84
CA ASN A 105 10.46 -7.35 63.73
C ASN A 105 9.67 -6.68 62.59
N GLY A 106 9.37 -5.37 62.70
CA GLY A 106 8.63 -4.62 61.69
C GLY A 106 7.14 -5.00 61.57
N LEU A 107 6.54 -5.52 62.64
CA LEU A 107 5.16 -6.03 62.63
C LEU A 107 4.16 -4.88 62.82
N THR A 108 3.24 -4.72 61.86
CA THR A 108 2.13 -3.74 61.95
C THR A 108 0.88 -4.29 62.65
N SER A 109 0.88 -5.58 63.02
CA SER A 109 -0.28 -6.31 63.56
C SER A 109 0.15 -7.26 64.69
N ASP A 110 -0.82 -7.71 65.49
CA ASP A 110 -0.62 -8.68 66.58
C ASP A 110 -0.82 -10.13 66.13
N LEU A 111 -1.18 -10.34 64.85
CA LEU A 111 -1.37 -11.64 64.24
C LEU A 111 -0.02 -12.33 64.02
N VAL A 112 0.10 -13.57 64.53
CA VAL A 112 1.31 -14.39 64.43
C VAL A 112 0.96 -15.80 63.93
N PHE A 113 1.88 -16.42 63.19
CA PHE A 113 1.71 -17.73 62.59
C PHE A 113 2.75 -18.75 63.10
N PRO A 114 2.35 -19.99 63.44
CA PRO A 114 3.29 -21.02 63.88
C PRO A 114 4.36 -21.31 62.81
N GLY A 115 5.63 -21.20 63.19
CA GLY A 115 6.79 -21.30 62.31
C GLY A 115 7.48 -19.96 62.00
N GLU A 116 6.85 -18.83 62.30
CA GLU A 116 7.50 -17.51 62.23
C GLU A 116 8.64 -17.39 63.24
N GLN A 117 9.59 -16.49 62.96
CA GLN A 117 10.78 -16.25 63.78
C GLN A 117 10.87 -14.78 64.16
N PHE A 118 10.75 -14.49 65.46
CA PHE A 118 10.88 -13.13 65.99
C PHE A 118 12.19 -12.96 66.75
N LYS A 119 12.88 -11.86 66.45
CA LYS A 119 13.99 -11.33 67.23
C LYS A 119 13.44 -10.73 68.50
N ILE A 120 13.88 -11.24 69.64
CA ILE A 120 13.58 -10.76 70.98
C ILE A 120 14.90 -10.27 71.58
N LYS A 121 14.98 -9.00 71.97
CA LYS A 121 16.15 -8.47 72.69
C LYS A 121 15.85 -8.56 74.18
N THR A 122 16.75 -9.19 74.94
CA THR A 122 16.59 -9.37 76.39
C THR A 122 17.88 -9.07 77.11
N ALA A 123 17.86 -8.22 78.14
CA ALA A 123 18.90 -8.24 79.15
C ALA A 123 18.76 -9.50 80.03
N GLN A 124 19.86 -10.19 80.36
CA GLN A 124 19.78 -11.42 81.15
C GLN A 124 19.63 -11.12 82.65
N ALA A 125 18.38 -10.95 83.10
CA ALA A 125 18.03 -10.79 84.52
C ALA A 125 18.29 -12.08 85.34
N ALA A 126 18.69 -11.90 86.60
CA ALA A 126 18.84 -12.99 87.57
C ALA A 126 17.51 -13.28 88.29
N GLN A 127 17.25 -14.55 88.63
CA GLN A 127 16.00 -14.99 89.24
C GLN A 127 15.87 -14.56 90.71
N SER A 128 14.70 -14.08 91.15
CA SER A 128 14.16 -14.38 92.50
C SER A 128 12.70 -13.97 92.71
N GLN A 129 12.00 -14.79 93.49
CA GLN A 129 10.67 -14.63 94.10
C GLN A 129 10.63 -15.56 95.34
N PRO A 130 9.72 -15.40 96.32
CA PRO A 130 8.91 -14.23 96.69
C PRO A 130 8.86 -13.96 98.24
N ALA A 131 7.95 -13.06 98.65
CA ALA A 131 7.08 -13.14 99.86
C ALA A 131 7.39 -12.37 101.17
N SER A 132 6.28 -11.82 101.71
CA SER A 132 5.90 -11.64 103.13
C SER A 132 6.33 -10.40 103.96
N ALA A 133 5.37 -9.96 104.77
CA ALA A 133 5.43 -9.08 105.96
C ALA A 133 4.88 -9.91 107.18
N PRO A 134 4.72 -9.47 108.47
CA PRO A 134 4.51 -8.08 108.93
C PRO A 134 4.91 -7.67 110.42
N VAL A 135 4.68 -6.38 110.76
CA VAL A 135 4.50 -5.64 112.06
C VAL A 135 5.46 -5.73 113.30
N ALA A 136 5.54 -4.57 114.00
CA ALA A 136 5.66 -4.35 115.49
C ALA A 136 7.08 -4.41 116.13
N LYS A 137 7.43 -3.74 117.27
CA LYS A 137 6.83 -2.77 118.25
C LYS A 137 7.97 -2.19 119.17
N ALA A 138 7.88 -1.32 120.19
CA ALA A 138 6.87 -0.42 120.82
C ALA A 138 7.52 0.56 121.86
N ALA A 139 6.95 1.77 122.05
CA ALA A 139 6.80 2.51 123.34
C ALA A 139 8.07 2.95 124.15
N PRO A 140 7.96 3.69 125.30
CA PRO A 140 6.81 4.36 125.95
C PRO A 140 6.98 5.90 126.06
N GLN A 141 5.97 6.74 126.36
CA GLN A 141 5.10 6.85 127.56
C GLN A 141 3.92 7.84 127.22
N ALA A 142 2.89 8.16 128.03
CA ALA A 142 2.44 7.77 129.39
C ALA A 142 0.87 7.80 129.43
N GLN A 143 0.22 8.21 130.54
CA GLN A 143 -1.25 8.21 130.69
C GLN A 143 -1.79 9.35 131.59
N GLN A 144 -2.92 9.97 131.20
CA GLN A 144 -4.05 10.40 132.08
C GLN A 144 -5.26 10.88 131.22
N SER A 145 -6.49 10.81 131.76
CA SER A 145 -7.76 11.37 131.22
C SER A 145 -8.64 10.54 130.23
N GLN A 146 -8.88 9.25 130.51
CA GLN A 146 -9.55 8.32 129.56
C GLN A 146 -11.08 8.46 129.36
N THR A 147 -11.86 9.12 130.23
CA THR A 147 -13.34 9.02 130.17
C THR A 147 -14.00 9.92 129.12
N ALA A 148 -13.40 11.07 128.79
CA ALA A 148 -13.89 11.94 127.71
C ALA A 148 -13.38 11.49 126.32
N GLN A 149 -12.17 10.92 126.29
CA GLN A 149 -11.51 10.50 125.04
C GLN A 149 -12.29 9.37 124.35
N ALA A 150 -12.80 8.37 125.07
CA ALA A 150 -13.50 7.24 124.47
C ALA A 150 -14.72 7.63 123.61
N GLN A 151 -15.48 8.66 124.01
CA GLN A 151 -16.61 9.15 123.20
C GLN A 151 -16.17 9.97 121.99
N GLN A 152 -15.11 10.79 122.13
CA GLN A 152 -14.53 11.50 120.98
C GLN A 152 -13.86 10.54 119.99
N GLU A 153 -13.21 9.48 120.49
CA GLU A 153 -12.54 8.47 119.69
C GLU A 153 -13.54 7.60 118.93
N GLN A 154 -14.67 7.22 119.54
CA GLN A 154 -15.74 6.51 118.84
C GLN A 154 -16.42 7.36 117.75
N VAL A 155 -16.67 8.65 118.02
CA VAL A 155 -17.18 9.60 117.00
C VAL A 155 -16.15 9.82 115.89
N ALA A 156 -14.87 9.96 116.23
CA ALA A 156 -13.78 10.11 115.24
C ALA A 156 -13.61 8.84 114.39
N GLN A 157 -13.78 7.64 114.95
CA GLN A 157 -13.79 6.39 114.20
C GLN A 157 -14.99 6.32 113.24
N GLU A 158 -16.19 6.69 113.66
CA GLU A 158 -17.37 6.72 112.78
C GLU A 158 -17.24 7.78 111.66
N GLN A 159 -16.68 8.95 111.97
CA GLN A 159 -16.36 10.00 110.99
C GLN A 159 -15.30 9.53 109.99
N THR A 160 -14.19 8.96 110.47
CA THR A 160 -13.12 8.40 109.61
C THR A 160 -13.66 7.27 108.73
N GLN A 161 -14.56 6.42 109.24
CA GLN A 161 -15.15 5.34 108.45
C GLN A 161 -16.06 5.89 107.33
N LYS A 162 -16.86 6.92 107.61
CA LYS A 162 -17.68 7.61 106.60
C LYS A 162 -16.83 8.37 105.57
N GLU A 163 -15.72 8.97 106.00
CA GLU A 163 -14.78 9.66 105.12
C GLU A 163 -14.02 8.67 104.22
N GLN A 164 -13.65 7.48 104.75
CA GLN A 164 -13.11 6.38 103.95
C GLN A 164 -14.13 5.81 102.96
N GLU A 165 -15.39 5.63 103.36
CA GLU A 165 -16.46 5.17 102.48
C GLU A 165 -16.73 6.18 101.35
N GLN A 166 -16.76 7.48 101.66
CA GLN A 166 -16.86 8.55 100.65
C GLN A 166 -15.64 8.61 99.73
N ALA A 167 -14.42 8.44 100.25
CA ALA A 167 -13.20 8.39 99.45
C ALA A 167 -13.17 7.18 98.51
N GLN A 168 -13.63 6.01 98.98
CA GLN A 168 -13.74 4.80 98.16
C GLN A 168 -14.81 4.95 97.08
N ALA A 169 -15.97 5.53 97.40
CA ALA A 169 -17.01 5.83 96.42
C ALA A 169 -16.54 6.86 95.37
N ALA A 170 -15.79 7.88 95.78
CA ALA A 170 -15.20 8.87 94.87
C ALA A 170 -14.15 8.24 93.94
N ALA A 171 -13.28 7.37 94.47
CA ALA A 171 -12.28 6.64 93.67
C ALA A 171 -12.95 5.68 92.66
N GLN A 172 -14.03 5.00 93.05
CA GLN A 172 -14.82 4.16 92.14
C GLN A 172 -15.52 4.98 91.05
N ALA A 173 -16.06 6.16 91.39
CA ALA A 173 -16.64 7.07 90.41
C ALA A 173 -15.61 7.63 89.42
N GLN A 174 -14.40 7.94 89.89
CA GLN A 174 -13.28 8.35 89.03
C GLN A 174 -12.83 7.24 88.09
N ALA A 175 -12.66 6.01 88.60
CA ALA A 175 -12.29 4.86 87.76
C ALA A 175 -13.36 4.55 86.69
N ALA A 176 -14.65 4.68 87.02
CA ALA A 176 -15.74 4.53 86.06
C ALA A 176 -15.75 5.64 85.00
N GLN A 177 -15.41 6.88 85.36
CA GLN A 177 -15.25 7.99 84.41
C GLN A 177 -14.05 7.79 83.49
N GLU A 178 -12.91 7.32 84.01
CA GLU A 178 -11.71 7.00 83.21
C GLU A 178 -11.97 5.85 82.24
N GLN A 179 -12.67 4.79 82.67
CA GLN A 179 -13.09 3.71 81.77
C GLN A 179 -14.02 4.22 80.66
N ALA A 180 -15.05 5.01 81.01
CA ALA A 180 -15.98 5.57 80.03
C ALA A 180 -15.28 6.51 79.01
N GLN A 181 -14.24 7.24 79.43
CA GLN A 181 -13.41 8.03 78.51
C GLN A 181 -12.60 7.16 77.55
N LYS A 182 -11.97 6.08 78.04
CA LYS A 182 -11.22 5.14 77.19
C LYS A 182 -12.13 4.40 76.19
N GLU A 183 -13.33 4.02 76.61
CA GLU A 183 -14.33 3.41 75.72
C GLU A 183 -14.80 4.40 74.63
N GLN A 184 -14.96 5.69 74.95
CA GLN A 184 -15.26 6.73 73.96
C GLN A 184 -14.10 7.00 73.00
N GLU A 185 -12.86 7.07 73.51
CA GLU A 185 -11.65 7.24 72.68
C GLU A 185 -11.47 6.04 71.72
N GLN A 186 -11.62 4.82 72.23
CA GLN A 186 -11.54 3.61 71.40
C GLN A 186 -12.65 3.58 70.33
N ALA A 187 -13.88 4.00 70.67
CA ALA A 187 -14.97 4.12 69.71
C ALA A 187 -14.70 5.20 68.64
N GLN A 188 -14.08 6.32 69.02
CA GLN A 188 -13.70 7.38 68.07
C GLN A 188 -12.59 6.92 67.11
N VAL A 189 -11.56 6.22 67.61
CA VAL A 189 -10.50 5.64 66.77
C VAL A 189 -11.07 4.58 65.83
N ALA A 190 -11.98 3.72 66.31
CA ALA A 190 -12.65 2.73 65.47
C ALA A 190 -13.50 3.38 64.35
N ALA A 191 -14.21 4.47 64.66
CA ALA A 191 -14.98 5.23 63.68
C ALA A 191 -14.08 5.89 62.61
N GLN A 192 -12.96 6.49 63.02
CA GLN A 192 -11.98 7.08 62.10
C GLN A 192 -11.32 6.03 61.20
N ALA A 193 -10.98 4.85 61.75
CA ALA A 193 -10.46 3.73 60.96
C ALA A 193 -11.49 3.22 59.94
N GLN A 194 -12.77 3.17 60.31
CA GLN A 194 -13.85 2.81 59.39
C GLN A 194 -14.05 3.86 58.28
N GLU A 195 -13.99 5.16 58.61
CA GLU A 195 -14.08 6.25 57.63
C GLU A 195 -12.92 6.21 56.63
N GLN A 196 -11.68 6.03 57.10
CA GLN A 196 -10.50 5.88 56.24
C GLN A 196 -10.59 4.63 55.34
N ALA A 197 -11.07 3.51 55.86
CA ALA A 197 -11.29 2.30 55.06
C ALA A 197 -12.36 2.50 53.98
N GLN A 198 -13.42 3.26 54.26
CA GLN A 198 -14.44 3.63 53.26
C GLN A 198 -13.89 4.60 52.21
N GLU A 199 -13.08 5.59 52.60
CA GLU A 199 -12.43 6.52 51.66
C GLU A 199 -11.44 5.79 50.74
N GLN A 200 -10.65 4.86 51.29
CA GLN A 200 -9.75 4.01 50.50
C GLN A 200 -10.53 3.14 49.51
N ALA A 201 -11.59 2.45 49.96
CA ALA A 201 -12.41 1.60 49.09
C ALA A 201 -13.07 2.41 47.95
N GLN A 202 -13.50 3.66 48.20
CA GLN A 202 -14.01 4.55 47.16
C GLN A 202 -12.93 4.94 46.16
N LYS A 203 -11.71 5.28 46.62
CA LYS A 203 -10.57 5.61 45.74
C LYS A 203 -10.14 4.42 44.89
N GLU A 204 -10.13 3.21 45.44
CA GLU A 204 -9.85 1.97 44.70
C GLU A 204 -10.95 1.69 43.66
N GLN A 205 -12.22 1.92 43.99
CA GLN A 205 -13.33 1.81 43.04
C GLN A 205 -13.26 2.86 41.92
N GLU A 206 -12.92 4.11 42.22
CA GLU A 206 -12.72 5.18 41.23
C GLU A 206 -11.55 4.85 40.29
N GLN A 207 -10.42 4.41 40.83
CA GLN A 207 -9.27 3.98 40.02
C GLN A 207 -9.59 2.78 39.14
N ALA A 208 -10.35 1.80 39.64
CA ALA A 208 -10.80 0.66 38.84
C ALA A 208 -11.75 1.09 37.71
N GLN A 209 -12.67 2.04 37.96
CA GLN A 209 -13.54 2.60 36.91
C GLN A 209 -12.75 3.39 35.87
N ALA A 210 -11.80 4.24 36.30
CA ALA A 210 -10.94 4.99 35.39
C ALA A 210 -10.05 4.06 34.53
N ALA A 211 -9.52 2.98 35.11
CA ALA A 211 -8.76 1.97 34.38
C ALA A 211 -9.63 1.23 33.35
N ALA A 212 -10.86 0.85 33.71
CA ALA A 212 -11.79 0.20 32.79
C ALA A 212 -12.22 1.14 31.64
N GLN A 213 -12.46 2.42 31.92
CA GLN A 213 -12.74 3.43 30.89
C GLN A 213 -11.53 3.64 29.96
N ALA A 214 -10.31 3.70 30.50
CA ALA A 214 -9.09 3.81 29.70
C ALA A 214 -8.86 2.58 28.81
N GLN A 215 -9.16 1.36 29.30
CA GLN A 215 -9.11 0.14 28.50
C GLN A 215 -10.17 0.15 27.37
N ALA A 216 -11.42 0.52 27.67
CA ALA A 216 -12.48 0.64 26.66
C ALA A 216 -12.14 1.69 25.58
N ALA A 217 -11.56 2.82 25.96
CA ALA A 217 -11.09 3.84 25.02
C ALA A 217 -9.91 3.35 24.15
N GLN A 218 -8.99 2.56 24.70
CA GLN A 218 -7.91 1.92 23.93
C GLN A 218 -8.45 0.87 22.96
N GLU A 219 -9.43 0.05 23.36
CA GLU A 219 -10.08 -0.93 22.50
C GLU A 219 -10.86 -0.26 21.35
N GLN A 220 -11.57 0.84 21.64
CA GLN A 220 -12.23 1.65 20.61
C GLN A 220 -11.22 2.24 19.63
N ALA A 221 -10.14 2.86 20.11
CA ALA A 221 -9.10 3.45 19.26
C ALA A 221 -8.41 2.39 18.37
N GLN A 222 -8.21 1.17 18.87
CA GLN A 222 -7.69 0.05 18.07
C GLN A 222 -8.68 -0.37 16.98
N LYS A 223 -9.98 -0.47 17.27
CA LYS A 223 -11.02 -0.78 16.28
C LYS A 223 -11.16 0.30 15.21
N GLU A 224 -11.07 1.57 15.59
CA GLU A 224 -11.06 2.71 14.65
C GLU A 224 -9.81 2.68 13.76
N GLN A 225 -8.64 2.34 14.32
CA GLN A 225 -7.40 2.16 13.55
C GLN A 225 -7.48 0.97 12.57
N GLU A 226 -8.04 -0.17 13.00
CA GLU A 226 -8.25 -1.35 12.15
C GLU A 226 -9.23 -1.05 11.01
N GLN A 227 -10.36 -0.38 11.29
CA GLN A 227 -11.32 0.06 10.27
C GLN A 227 -10.71 1.05 9.28
N ALA A 228 -9.89 2.00 9.75
CA ALA A 228 -9.17 2.93 8.88
C ALA A 228 -8.14 2.22 7.98
N GLN A 229 -7.44 1.21 8.49
CA GLN A 229 -6.52 0.38 7.69
C GLN A 229 -7.26 -0.48 6.66
N ALA A 230 -8.37 -1.11 7.03
CA ALA A 230 -9.20 -1.88 6.11
C ALA A 230 -9.81 -0.99 5.00
N ALA A 231 -10.27 0.21 5.34
CA ALA A 231 -10.77 1.19 4.37
C ALA A 231 -9.68 1.64 3.39
N ALA A 232 -8.46 1.93 3.89
CA ALA A 232 -7.33 2.31 3.04
C ALA A 232 -6.88 1.16 2.11
N GLN A 233 -6.88 -0.09 2.59
CA GLN A 233 -6.60 -1.26 1.76
C GLN A 233 -7.67 -1.47 0.69
N ALA A 234 -8.96 -1.30 1.02
CA ALA A 234 -10.05 -1.39 0.05
C ALA A 234 -9.96 -0.30 -1.02
N GLN A 235 -9.59 0.93 -0.67
CA GLN A 235 -9.35 2.02 -1.62
C GLN A 235 -8.16 1.71 -2.55
N ALA A 236 -7.03 1.25 -2.00
CA ALA A 236 -5.86 0.87 -2.80
C ALA A 236 -6.17 -0.28 -3.79
N ALA A 237 -6.96 -1.28 -3.37
CA ALA A 237 -7.40 -2.36 -4.23
C ALA A 237 -8.35 -1.87 -5.35
N GLN A 238 -9.24 -0.92 -5.06
CA GLN A 238 -10.09 -0.28 -6.08
C GLN A 238 -9.27 0.54 -7.09
N GLU A 239 -8.27 1.30 -6.63
CA GLU A 239 -7.37 2.07 -7.49
C GLU A 239 -6.52 1.15 -8.40
N GLN A 240 -6.03 0.02 -7.87
CA GLN A 240 -5.34 -0.98 -8.67
C GLN A 240 -6.26 -1.62 -9.72
N ALA A 241 -7.47 -2.04 -9.34
CA ALA A 241 -8.43 -2.62 -10.27
C ALA A 241 -8.84 -1.66 -11.40
N GLN A 242 -8.96 -0.36 -11.10
CA GLN A 242 -9.21 0.67 -12.12
C GLN A 242 -8.03 0.81 -13.10
N LYS A 243 -6.78 0.81 -12.61
CA LYS A 243 -5.58 0.86 -13.45
C LYS A 243 -5.42 -0.39 -14.32
N GLU A 244 -5.73 -1.57 -13.79
CA GLU A 244 -5.73 -2.82 -14.56
C GLU A 244 -6.83 -2.79 -15.64
N GLN A 245 -8.01 -2.25 -15.34
CA GLN A 245 -9.09 -2.06 -16.32
C GLN A 245 -8.71 -1.05 -17.42
N GLU A 246 -8.08 0.08 -17.07
CA GLU A 246 -7.60 1.09 -18.01
C GLU A 246 -6.52 0.51 -18.93
N GLN A 247 -5.54 -0.22 -18.38
CA GLN A 247 -4.51 -0.91 -19.16
C GLN A 247 -5.09 -1.97 -20.10
N ALA A 248 -6.10 -2.74 -19.65
CA ALA A 248 -6.79 -3.71 -20.49
C ALA A 248 -7.56 -3.03 -21.63
N GLN A 249 -8.21 -1.89 -21.39
CA GLN A 249 -8.89 -1.10 -22.42
C GLN A 249 -7.89 -0.51 -23.43
N ALA A 250 -6.77 0.05 -22.97
CA ALA A 250 -5.72 0.58 -23.83
C ALA A 250 -5.08 -0.53 -24.70
N ALA A 251 -4.84 -1.72 -24.13
CA ALA A 251 -4.34 -2.87 -24.87
C ALA A 251 -5.34 -3.35 -25.94
N ALA A 252 -6.63 -3.43 -25.61
CA ALA A 252 -7.68 -3.81 -26.57
C ALA A 252 -7.83 -2.78 -27.71
N GLN A 253 -7.74 -1.47 -27.41
CA GLN A 253 -7.73 -0.41 -28.42
C GLN A 253 -6.50 -0.49 -29.33
N ALA A 254 -5.32 -0.76 -28.77
CA ALA A 254 -4.09 -0.95 -29.55
C ALA A 254 -4.17 -2.18 -30.48
N GLN A 255 -4.75 -3.29 -30.01
CA GLN A 255 -5.01 -4.47 -30.84
C GLN A 255 -6.00 -4.18 -31.97
N ALA A 256 -7.12 -3.51 -31.68
CA ALA A 256 -8.10 -3.14 -32.71
C ALA A 256 -7.50 -2.20 -33.77
N ALA A 257 -6.66 -1.25 -33.37
CA ALA A 257 -5.94 -0.37 -34.30
C ALA A 257 -4.92 -1.14 -35.17
N GLN A 258 -4.23 -2.14 -34.62
CA GLN A 258 -3.34 -3.03 -35.38
C GLN A 258 -4.12 -3.90 -36.38
N GLU A 259 -5.27 -4.44 -35.98
CA GLU A 259 -6.15 -5.24 -36.87
C GLU A 259 -6.73 -4.39 -38.01
N GLN A 260 -7.11 -3.13 -37.73
CA GLN A 260 -7.54 -2.19 -38.77
C GLN A 260 -6.38 -1.88 -39.75
N ALA A 261 -5.20 -1.53 -39.24
CA ALA A 261 -4.04 -1.22 -40.08
C ALA A 261 -3.61 -2.41 -40.96
N GLN A 262 -3.74 -3.65 -40.48
CA GLN A 262 -3.50 -4.85 -41.29
C GLN A 262 -4.53 -5.00 -42.41
N LYS A 263 -5.83 -4.78 -42.14
CA LYS A 263 -6.89 -4.82 -43.17
C LYS A 263 -6.73 -3.72 -44.22
N GLU A 264 -6.31 -2.53 -43.81
CA GLU A 264 -6.00 -1.42 -44.72
C GLU A 264 -4.81 -1.77 -45.64
N GLN A 265 -3.73 -2.36 -45.10
CA GLN A 265 -2.60 -2.86 -45.91
C GLN A 265 -2.98 -4.02 -46.83
N GLU A 266 -3.80 -4.96 -46.38
CA GLU A 266 -4.28 -6.08 -47.21
C GLU A 266 -5.17 -5.57 -48.36
N GLN A 267 -6.03 -4.57 -48.09
CA GLN A 267 -6.83 -3.90 -49.11
C GLN A 267 -5.98 -3.11 -50.11
N GLU A 268 -4.95 -2.38 -49.65
CA GLU A 268 -4.02 -1.66 -50.52
C GLU A 268 -3.23 -2.63 -51.43
N GLN A 269 -2.71 -3.74 -50.86
CA GLN A 269 -2.04 -4.79 -51.63
C GLN A 269 -2.97 -5.46 -52.65
N ALA A 270 -4.23 -5.74 -52.29
CA ALA A 270 -5.22 -6.29 -53.20
C ALA A 270 -5.55 -5.32 -54.34
N GLN A 271 -5.66 -4.01 -54.07
CA GLN A 271 -5.85 -3.00 -55.10
C GLN A 271 -4.63 -2.88 -56.03
N ALA A 272 -3.41 -2.87 -55.48
CA ALA A 272 -2.18 -2.85 -56.27
C ALA A 272 -2.03 -4.09 -57.16
N ALA A 273 -2.37 -5.28 -56.64
CA ALA A 273 -2.38 -6.53 -57.42
C ALA A 273 -3.41 -6.50 -58.56
N ALA A 274 -4.62 -6.01 -58.31
CA ALA A 274 -5.66 -5.86 -59.33
C ALA A 274 -5.26 -4.85 -60.43
N GLN A 275 -4.64 -3.72 -60.05
CA GLN A 275 -4.09 -2.76 -61.01
C GLN A 275 -2.97 -3.36 -61.86
N ALA A 276 -2.06 -4.13 -61.25
CA ALA A 276 -0.99 -4.82 -61.95
C ALA A 276 -1.51 -5.86 -62.96
N GLN A 277 -2.55 -6.62 -62.60
CA GLN A 277 -3.22 -7.55 -63.52
C GLN A 277 -3.90 -6.82 -64.69
N ALA A 278 -4.63 -5.73 -64.42
CA ALA A 278 -5.27 -4.92 -65.47
C ALA A 278 -4.25 -4.32 -66.45
N ALA A 279 -3.11 -3.84 -65.95
CA ALA A 279 -2.01 -3.34 -66.78
C ALA A 279 -1.37 -4.44 -67.64
N GLN A 280 -1.20 -5.65 -67.11
CA GLN A 280 -0.72 -6.81 -67.88
C GLN A 280 -1.72 -7.22 -68.98
N GLU A 281 -3.02 -7.23 -68.68
CA GLU A 281 -4.06 -7.56 -69.66
C GLU A 281 -4.14 -6.51 -70.79
N GLN A 282 -3.98 -5.22 -70.45
CA GLN A 282 -3.89 -4.15 -71.46
C GLN A 282 -2.65 -4.32 -72.33
N ALA A 283 -1.47 -4.55 -71.75
CA ALA A 283 -0.23 -4.74 -72.51
C ALA A 283 -0.31 -5.94 -73.46
N GLN A 284 -0.98 -7.03 -73.06
CA GLN A 284 -1.24 -8.18 -73.94
C GLN A 284 -2.18 -7.83 -75.10
N LYS A 285 -3.25 -7.06 -74.85
CA LYS A 285 -4.18 -6.57 -75.89
C LYS A 285 -3.48 -5.64 -76.89
N GLU A 286 -2.61 -4.76 -76.41
CA GLU A 286 -1.81 -3.87 -77.27
C GLU A 286 -0.81 -4.65 -78.14
N GLN A 287 -0.10 -5.64 -77.58
CA GLN A 287 0.76 -6.54 -78.37
C GLN A 287 -0.02 -7.33 -79.42
N ALA A 288 -1.21 -7.85 -79.08
CA ALA A 288 -2.06 -8.57 -80.03
C ALA A 288 -2.54 -7.66 -81.18
N ALA A 289 -2.92 -6.41 -80.88
CA ALA A 289 -3.30 -5.42 -81.89
C ALA A 289 -2.14 -5.06 -82.83
N GLN A 290 -0.92 -4.88 -82.28
CA GLN A 290 0.29 -4.63 -83.07
C GLN A 290 0.62 -5.81 -84.00
N GLN A 291 0.48 -7.06 -83.52
CA GLN A 291 0.68 -8.26 -84.35
C GLN A 291 -0.34 -8.34 -85.50
N GLN A 292 -1.62 -8.00 -85.25
CA GLN A 292 -2.65 -7.95 -86.30
C GLN A 292 -2.34 -6.88 -87.36
N GLN A 293 -1.90 -5.68 -86.95
CA GLN A 293 -1.47 -4.65 -87.91
C GLN A 293 -0.27 -5.10 -88.76
N ALA A 294 0.73 -5.74 -88.15
CA ALA A 294 1.89 -6.27 -88.88
C ALA A 294 1.50 -7.32 -89.93
N GLN A 295 0.55 -8.20 -89.62
CA GLN A 295 0.03 -9.20 -90.58
C GLN A 295 -0.71 -8.54 -91.75
N GLN A 296 -1.54 -7.52 -91.50
CA GLN A 296 -2.24 -6.76 -92.56
C GLN A 296 -1.26 -6.01 -93.48
N GLN A 297 -0.17 -5.46 -92.92
CA GLN A 297 0.88 -4.81 -93.70
C GLN A 297 1.65 -5.81 -94.59
N GLN A 298 1.86 -7.05 -94.14
CA GLN A 298 2.49 -8.09 -94.97
C GLN A 298 1.60 -8.57 -96.13
N GLN A 299 0.28 -8.72 -95.89
CA GLN A 299 -0.66 -9.13 -96.95
C GLN A 299 -0.77 -8.11 -98.09
N SER A 300 -0.85 -6.81 -97.76
CA SER A 300 -0.91 -5.75 -98.78
C SER A 300 0.34 -5.65 -99.65
N GLN A 301 1.54 -5.92 -99.10
CA GLN A 301 2.78 -5.97 -99.87
C GLN A 301 2.81 -7.14 -100.87
N GLN A 302 2.34 -8.33 -100.48
CA GLN A 302 2.28 -9.47 -101.39
C GLN A 302 1.30 -9.25 -102.56
N GLN A 303 0.14 -8.62 -102.30
CA GLN A 303 -0.89 -8.38 -103.31
C GLN A 303 -0.40 -7.47 -104.45
N SER A 304 0.52 -6.53 -104.18
CA SER A 304 1.08 -5.63 -105.19
C SER A 304 2.01 -6.29 -106.23
N GLN A 305 2.51 -7.52 -105.98
CA GLN A 305 3.51 -8.15 -106.85
C GLN A 305 2.93 -9.03 -107.97
N GLN A 306 1.64 -9.38 -107.93
CA GLN A 306 1.02 -10.29 -108.91
C GLN A 306 0.45 -9.62 -110.17
N GLN A 307 0.32 -8.29 -110.22
CA GLN A 307 -0.47 -7.59 -111.25
C GLN A 307 0.33 -7.15 -112.50
N ALA A 308 1.30 -7.96 -112.95
CA ALA A 308 2.31 -7.53 -113.94
C ALA A 308 2.53 -8.48 -115.15
N SER A 309 1.71 -9.52 -115.36
CA SER A 309 1.89 -10.52 -116.43
C SER A 309 1.32 -10.14 -117.82
N GLY A 310 1.01 -8.87 -118.05
CA GLY A 310 0.35 -8.40 -119.28
C GLY A 310 1.28 -8.15 -120.46
N LYS A 311 0.83 -8.49 -121.69
CA LYS A 311 1.59 -8.24 -122.92
C LYS A 311 1.75 -6.73 -123.13
N SER A 312 2.97 -6.24 -122.97
CA SER A 312 3.31 -4.81 -123.02
C SER A 312 3.90 -4.40 -124.37
N MET A 313 3.55 -3.21 -124.85
CA MET A 313 4.10 -2.60 -126.06
C MET A 313 4.08 -1.07 -125.98
N THR A 314 4.89 -0.39 -126.79
CA THR A 314 4.86 1.07 -126.93
C THR A 314 3.98 1.44 -128.12
N VAL A 315 3.06 2.38 -127.90
CA VAL A 315 2.14 2.90 -128.93
C VAL A 315 2.20 4.43 -128.97
N GLU A 316 1.92 5.00 -130.13
CA GLU A 316 1.59 6.42 -130.24
C GLU A 316 0.13 6.62 -129.79
N ALA A 317 -0.08 7.36 -128.71
CA ALA A 317 -1.41 7.69 -128.21
C ALA A 317 -1.79 9.13 -128.54
N THR A 318 -2.97 9.28 -129.12
CA THR A 318 -3.71 10.56 -129.20
C THR A 318 -4.89 10.53 -128.22
N ALA A 319 -5.71 11.58 -128.18
CA ALA A 319 -6.98 11.57 -127.45
C ALA A 319 -8.13 12.16 -128.28
N TYR A 320 -9.33 11.61 -128.09
CA TYR A 320 -10.56 12.03 -128.77
C TYR A 320 -11.70 12.31 -127.79
N THR A 321 -12.68 13.10 -128.23
CA THR A 321 -13.91 13.42 -127.49
C THR A 321 -15.14 12.93 -128.26
N ALA A 322 -16.23 12.67 -127.54
CA ALA A 322 -17.47 12.17 -128.14
C ALA A 322 -18.31 13.27 -128.83
N ASN A 323 -17.90 14.54 -128.71
CA ASN A 323 -18.73 15.72 -129.01
C ASN A 323 -18.29 16.50 -130.25
N CYS A 324 -17.53 15.86 -131.15
CA CYS A 324 -17.16 16.45 -132.44
C CYS A 324 -18.34 16.55 -133.43
N ALA A 325 -18.28 17.53 -134.34
CA ALA A 325 -19.31 17.75 -135.35
C ALA A 325 -19.42 16.55 -136.31
N GLY A 326 -20.62 15.97 -136.43
CA GLY A 326 -20.87 14.74 -137.18
C GLY A 326 -20.60 13.43 -136.42
N CYS A 327 -20.09 13.49 -135.19
CA CYS A 327 -19.75 12.30 -134.40
C CYS A 327 -20.96 11.71 -133.66
N SER A 328 -21.22 10.42 -133.87
CA SER A 328 -22.28 9.67 -133.17
C SER A 328 -22.08 9.69 -131.65
N GLY A 329 -20.84 9.56 -131.19
CA GLY A 329 -20.49 9.37 -129.77
C GLY A 329 -20.76 7.95 -129.26
N THR A 330 -20.80 6.97 -130.18
CA THR A 330 -20.95 5.54 -129.88
C THR A 330 -19.79 4.78 -130.51
N THR A 331 -19.12 3.92 -129.73
CA THR A 331 -17.93 3.18 -130.18
C THR A 331 -18.25 2.01 -131.09
N ALA A 332 -17.23 1.43 -131.73
CA ALA A 332 -17.31 0.19 -132.51
C ALA A 332 -17.94 -1.01 -131.75
N THR A 333 -17.76 -1.11 -130.43
CA THR A 333 -18.43 -2.13 -129.58
C THR A 333 -19.81 -1.70 -129.04
N GLY A 334 -20.33 -0.54 -129.46
CA GLY A 334 -21.67 -0.05 -129.09
C GLY A 334 -21.72 0.78 -127.80
N VAL A 335 -20.60 1.17 -127.21
CA VAL A 335 -20.59 1.96 -125.96
C VAL A 335 -20.95 3.42 -126.27
N ASN A 336 -22.06 3.91 -125.70
CA ASN A 336 -22.45 5.32 -125.81
C ASN A 336 -21.66 6.18 -124.80
N LEU A 337 -20.69 6.94 -125.30
CA LEU A 337 -19.77 7.76 -124.49
C LEU A 337 -20.37 9.10 -124.06
N LYS A 338 -21.41 9.59 -124.76
CA LYS A 338 -22.19 10.77 -124.33
C LYS A 338 -23.02 10.48 -123.08
N SER A 339 -23.49 9.24 -122.93
CA SER A 339 -24.20 8.76 -121.73
C SER A 339 -23.25 8.32 -120.62
N ASN A 340 -22.00 7.96 -120.94
CA ASN A 340 -21.00 7.45 -120.00
C ASN A 340 -19.67 8.25 -120.10
N PRO A 341 -19.67 9.56 -119.77
CA PRO A 341 -18.52 10.44 -120.00
C PRO A 341 -17.27 10.10 -119.17
N ASN A 342 -17.42 9.27 -118.13
CA ASN A 342 -16.31 8.77 -117.29
C ASN A 342 -15.82 7.37 -117.70
N GLN A 343 -16.40 6.75 -118.73
CA GLN A 343 -16.01 5.42 -119.18
C GLN A 343 -14.61 5.45 -119.80
N ARG A 344 -13.65 4.73 -119.25
CA ARG A 344 -12.30 4.63 -119.83
C ARG A 344 -12.28 3.64 -120.98
N VAL A 345 -12.37 4.16 -122.20
CA VAL A 345 -12.18 3.39 -123.45
C VAL A 345 -11.02 3.94 -124.27
N ILE A 346 -10.46 3.08 -125.11
CA ILE A 346 -9.54 3.49 -126.17
C ILE A 346 -10.01 2.98 -127.53
N ALA A 347 -9.70 3.73 -128.58
CA ALA A 347 -9.75 3.27 -129.96
C ALA A 347 -8.42 2.59 -130.32
N VAL A 348 -8.49 1.49 -131.06
CA VAL A 348 -7.34 0.63 -131.41
C VAL A 348 -7.38 0.18 -132.87
N ASP A 349 -6.30 -0.43 -133.33
CA ASP A 349 -6.33 -1.38 -134.44
C ASP A 349 -6.66 -2.79 -133.92
N PRO A 350 -7.82 -3.38 -134.29
CA PRO A 350 -8.22 -4.72 -133.82
C PRO A 350 -7.25 -5.85 -134.20
N SER A 351 -6.38 -5.65 -135.19
CA SER A 351 -5.33 -6.62 -135.56
C SER A 351 -4.13 -6.61 -134.61
N VAL A 352 -4.00 -5.58 -133.76
CA VAL A 352 -2.90 -5.38 -132.82
C VAL A 352 -3.36 -5.53 -131.37
N ILE A 353 -4.52 -4.96 -131.03
CA ILE A 353 -5.21 -5.11 -129.74
C ILE A 353 -6.68 -5.44 -130.04
N PRO A 354 -7.16 -6.67 -129.73
CA PRO A 354 -8.54 -7.05 -129.99
C PRO A 354 -9.56 -6.14 -129.28
N LEU A 355 -10.71 -5.93 -129.92
CA LEU A 355 -11.83 -5.25 -129.26
C LEU A 355 -12.37 -6.12 -128.11
N GLY A 356 -12.63 -5.49 -126.97
CA GLY A 356 -13.00 -6.13 -125.71
C GLY A 356 -11.85 -6.27 -124.71
N SER A 357 -10.59 -6.28 -125.15
CA SER A 357 -9.44 -6.42 -124.24
C SER A 357 -9.35 -5.30 -123.21
N LYS A 358 -9.01 -5.66 -121.98
CA LYS A 358 -8.67 -4.72 -120.91
C LYS A 358 -7.19 -4.37 -121.02
N VAL A 359 -6.90 -3.08 -120.91
CA VAL A 359 -5.55 -2.55 -121.07
C VAL A 359 -5.23 -1.59 -119.93
N TYR A 360 -3.97 -1.54 -119.51
CA TYR A 360 -3.44 -0.41 -118.74
C TYR A 360 -2.65 0.49 -119.69
N VAL A 361 -3.04 1.76 -119.79
CA VAL A 361 -2.33 2.79 -120.56
C VAL A 361 -1.60 3.71 -119.59
N GLU A 362 -0.28 3.79 -119.75
CA GLU A 362 0.58 4.65 -118.94
C GLU A 362 0.12 6.11 -118.97
N GLY A 363 -0.10 6.70 -117.79
CA GLY A 363 -0.63 8.05 -117.62
C GLY A 363 -2.15 8.21 -117.80
N TYR A 364 -2.87 7.21 -118.32
CA TYR A 364 -4.34 7.24 -118.50
C TYR A 364 -5.08 6.29 -117.56
N GLY A 365 -4.47 5.16 -117.18
CA GLY A 365 -5.03 4.14 -116.28
C GLY A 365 -5.58 2.91 -117.00
N GLN A 366 -6.39 2.10 -116.31
CA GLN A 366 -7.05 0.94 -116.91
C GLN A 366 -8.21 1.36 -117.82
N ALA A 367 -8.32 0.74 -119.00
CA ALA A 367 -9.31 1.05 -120.02
C ALA A 367 -9.73 -0.21 -120.78
N VAL A 368 -10.78 -0.10 -121.60
CA VAL A 368 -11.21 -1.16 -122.53
C VAL A 368 -10.94 -0.74 -123.97
N ALA A 369 -10.38 -1.64 -124.78
CA ALA A 369 -10.30 -1.50 -126.23
C ALA A 369 -11.71 -1.63 -126.83
N ALA A 370 -12.43 -0.51 -126.96
CA ALA A 370 -13.86 -0.51 -127.26
C ALA A 370 -14.19 0.15 -128.61
N ASP A 371 -13.23 0.80 -129.27
CA ASP A 371 -13.48 1.60 -130.47
C ASP A 371 -12.42 1.40 -131.57
N THR A 372 -12.71 1.92 -132.77
CA THR A 372 -11.79 1.88 -133.93
C THR A 372 -11.86 3.18 -134.72
N GLY A 373 -10.72 3.80 -135.00
CA GLY A 373 -10.64 4.96 -135.89
C GLY A 373 -10.07 4.62 -137.28
N GLY A 374 -10.47 5.37 -138.31
CA GLY A 374 -9.93 5.22 -139.66
C GLY A 374 -8.41 5.45 -139.73
N ALA A 375 -7.91 6.44 -138.97
CA ALA A 375 -6.50 6.78 -138.84
C ALA A 375 -5.74 6.03 -137.72
N ILE A 376 -6.46 5.18 -136.97
CA ILE A 376 -5.91 4.37 -135.86
C ILE A 376 -5.59 2.99 -136.43
N LYS A 377 -4.31 2.80 -136.76
CA LYS A 377 -3.78 1.62 -137.47
C LYS A 377 -2.40 1.26 -136.92
N GLY A 378 -2.10 -0.03 -136.84
CA GLY A 378 -0.86 -0.53 -136.25
C GLY A 378 -0.71 -0.11 -134.77
N ASN A 379 0.50 0.27 -134.36
CA ASN A 379 0.83 0.66 -132.99
C ASN A 379 0.41 2.11 -132.65
N ARG A 380 -0.83 2.50 -133.02
CA ARG A 380 -1.46 3.76 -132.62
C ARG A 380 -2.74 3.48 -131.84
N ILE A 381 -3.02 4.27 -130.81
CA ILE A 381 -4.28 4.27 -130.06
C ILE A 381 -4.84 5.70 -129.95
N ASP A 382 -6.13 5.80 -129.65
CA ASP A 382 -6.79 7.08 -129.32
C ASP A 382 -7.49 6.92 -127.97
N VAL A 383 -7.16 7.70 -126.95
CA VAL A 383 -7.80 7.57 -125.63
C VAL A 383 -9.03 8.47 -125.53
N PHE A 384 -10.16 7.94 -125.05
CA PHE A 384 -11.35 8.77 -124.87
C PHE A 384 -11.20 9.70 -123.66
N VAL A 385 -11.53 10.98 -123.82
CA VAL A 385 -11.59 11.96 -122.73
C VAL A 385 -12.86 12.80 -122.80
N SER A 386 -13.32 13.25 -121.64
CA SER A 386 -14.63 13.90 -121.47
C SER A 386 -14.72 15.35 -121.96
N SER A 387 -13.59 15.98 -122.32
CA SER A 387 -13.56 17.37 -122.82
C SER A 387 -12.37 17.64 -123.75
N ASP A 388 -12.52 18.61 -124.63
CA ASP A 388 -11.50 18.92 -125.66
C ASP A 388 -10.24 19.54 -125.03
N SER A 389 -10.37 20.20 -123.86
CA SER A 389 -9.23 20.63 -123.05
C SER A 389 -8.44 19.44 -122.50
N ALA A 390 -9.11 18.36 -122.06
CA ALA A 390 -8.42 17.13 -121.66
C ALA A 390 -7.71 16.45 -122.87
N ALA A 391 -8.30 16.53 -124.07
CA ALA A 391 -7.67 16.02 -125.29
C ALA A 391 -6.43 16.81 -125.70
N GLN A 392 -6.49 18.15 -125.61
CA GLN A 392 -5.35 19.04 -125.86
C GLN A 392 -4.22 18.83 -124.83
N ASN A 393 -4.56 18.68 -123.55
CA ASN A 393 -3.59 18.40 -122.48
C ASN A 393 -2.98 17.00 -122.59
N TRP A 394 -3.69 16.04 -123.18
CA TRP A 394 -3.12 14.74 -123.54
C TRP A 394 -2.15 14.87 -124.74
N GLY A 395 -2.59 15.51 -125.82
CA GLY A 395 -1.79 15.72 -127.03
C GLY A 395 -1.47 14.42 -127.78
N ARG A 396 -0.35 14.41 -128.51
CA ARG A 396 0.20 13.18 -129.14
C ARG A 396 1.46 12.77 -128.37
N ARG A 397 1.49 11.54 -127.84
CA ARG A 397 2.59 11.05 -126.99
C ARG A 397 2.84 9.56 -127.20
N SER A 398 4.09 9.13 -127.11
CA SER A 398 4.40 7.70 -126.99
C SER A 398 4.15 7.25 -125.55
N VAL A 399 3.39 6.17 -125.36
CA VAL A 399 3.08 5.58 -124.04
C VAL A 399 3.24 4.07 -124.06
N LYS A 400 3.56 3.48 -122.92
CA LYS A 400 3.45 2.04 -122.73
C LYS A 400 1.98 1.66 -122.53
N ILE A 401 1.51 0.70 -123.33
CA ILE A 401 0.23 0.01 -123.13
C ILE A 401 0.50 -1.45 -122.78
N THR A 402 -0.24 -1.96 -121.79
CA THR A 402 -0.14 -3.34 -121.32
C THR A 402 -1.53 -3.97 -121.43
N VAL A 403 -1.68 -5.00 -122.26
CA VAL A 403 -2.91 -5.82 -122.29
C VAL A 403 -2.92 -6.69 -121.04
N ILE A 404 -3.95 -6.53 -120.20
CA ILE A 404 -4.07 -7.16 -118.87
C ILE A 404 -5.18 -8.21 -118.79
N ASP A 405 -6.07 -8.26 -119.79
CA ASP A 405 -7.10 -9.30 -120.02
C ASP A 405 -7.49 -9.27 -121.51
#